data_AF-X1J2N6-F1
#
_entry.id   AF-X1J2N6-F1
#
_cell.length_a   1.000
_cell.length_b   1.000
_cell.length_c   1.000
_cell.angle_alpha   90.00
_cell.angle_beta   90.00
_cell.angle_gamma   90.00
#
_symmetry.space_group_name_H-M   'P 1'
#
loop_
_entity.id
_entity.type
_entity.pdbx_description
1 polymer ?
#
loop_
_entity_poly.entity_id
_entity_poly.type
_entity_poly.pdbx_seq_one_letter_code
_entity_poly.pdbx_strand_id
1 'polypeptide(L)'
;SLADYLPQLDTLMFQKDLGSVLDKTQRIRELVADLAPQLGMNAEQVLVGQRAAELCKADLVTQMVVEMTSLQGTMGRYYALNSGEPSPVADAIFEHYLPRSAGDQAPKSLPGLAVGLADRLDSLAGLFAVGLAPSGTKDPFGQRRAALGVVGNLMEWRQDFDLREALQAAATRLPRELTLEDLENCLTFIVERQRNLLLELGEPFDVIDAVLSAQGHNPYRASQAVAALSVWVKKPDWDTILPAYARCV
;
A
#
# COMPACT_ATOMS: atom_id res chain seq x y z
N SER A 1 -4.02 -8.13 -27.83
CA SER A 1 -3.38 -7.11 -26.99
C SER A 1 -3.60 -7.45 -25.52
N LEU A 2 -2.83 -6.91 -24.59
CA LEU A 2 -3.03 -7.11 -23.15
C LEU A 2 -4.43 -6.64 -22.71
N ALA A 3 -4.94 -5.58 -23.33
CA ALA A 3 -6.28 -5.06 -23.06
C ALA A 3 -7.41 -6.05 -23.44
N ASP A 4 -7.16 -6.97 -24.37
CA ASP A 4 -8.17 -7.97 -24.80
C ASP A 4 -8.48 -9.00 -23.68
N TYR A 5 -7.61 -9.08 -22.66
CA TYR A 5 -7.82 -9.92 -21.48
C TYR A 5 -8.68 -9.26 -20.40
N LEU A 6 -8.91 -7.94 -20.46
CA LEU A 6 -9.67 -7.21 -19.44
C LEU A 6 -11.08 -7.78 -19.22
N PRO A 7 -11.88 -8.10 -20.25
CA PRO A 7 -13.22 -8.67 -20.03
C PRO A 7 -13.18 -10.02 -19.30
N GLN A 8 -12.09 -10.78 -19.41
CA GLN A 8 -11.96 -12.07 -18.74
C GLN A 8 -11.69 -11.93 -17.25
N LEU A 9 -11.17 -10.78 -16.79
CA LEU A 9 -10.99 -10.50 -15.36
C LEU A 9 -12.33 -10.47 -14.60
N ASP A 10 -13.44 -10.24 -15.30
CA ASP A 10 -14.77 -10.29 -14.68
C ASP A 10 -15.13 -11.69 -14.17
N THR A 11 -14.58 -12.73 -14.81
CA THR A 11 -14.78 -14.13 -14.41
C THR A 11 -13.98 -14.52 -13.17
N LEU A 12 -12.97 -13.72 -12.80
CA LEU A 12 -12.10 -13.99 -11.66
C LEU A 12 -12.63 -13.26 -10.42
N MET A 13 -13.26 -14.01 -9.51
CA MET A 13 -13.83 -13.44 -8.29
C MET A 13 -12.71 -12.99 -7.35
N PHE A 14 -12.71 -11.71 -6.96
CA PHE A 14 -11.79 -11.20 -5.95
C PHE A 14 -12.29 -11.56 -4.54
N GLN A 15 -13.51 -11.13 -4.22
CA GLN A 15 -14.24 -11.53 -3.02
C GLN A 15 -15.75 -11.32 -3.29
N LYS A 16 -16.60 -12.20 -2.78
CA LYS A 16 -18.04 -12.27 -3.09
C LYS A 16 -18.80 -10.93 -3.00
N ASP A 17 -18.51 -10.14 -1.98
CA ASP A 17 -19.14 -8.83 -1.69
C ASP A 17 -18.33 -7.64 -2.25
N LEU A 18 -17.10 -7.86 -2.74
CA LEU A 18 -16.22 -6.84 -3.33
C LEU A 18 -16.13 -6.93 -4.86
N GLY A 19 -16.71 -7.97 -5.46
CA GLY A 19 -16.80 -8.14 -6.91
C GLY A 19 -15.67 -8.96 -7.54
N SER A 20 -15.49 -8.76 -8.84
CA SER A 20 -14.47 -9.41 -9.66
C SER A 20 -13.11 -8.69 -9.56
N VAL A 21 -12.09 -9.30 -10.15
CA VAL A 21 -10.78 -8.64 -10.33
C VAL A 21 -10.90 -7.47 -11.31
N LEU A 22 -11.85 -7.50 -12.25
CA LEU A 22 -12.15 -6.35 -13.11
C LEU A 22 -12.72 -5.18 -12.31
N ASP A 23 -13.67 -5.43 -11.40
CA ASP A 23 -14.19 -4.38 -10.51
C ASP A 23 -13.06 -3.78 -9.67
N LYS A 24 -12.14 -4.63 -9.21
CA LYS A 24 -10.98 -4.20 -8.45
C LYS A 24 -10.03 -3.32 -9.28
N THR A 25 -9.69 -3.66 -10.52
CA THR A 25 -8.79 -2.81 -11.33
C THR A 25 -9.40 -1.45 -11.63
N GLN A 26 -10.73 -1.37 -11.77
CA GLN A 26 -11.43 -0.08 -11.90
C GLN A 26 -11.27 0.77 -10.64
N ARG A 27 -11.48 0.19 -9.45
CA ARG A 27 -11.26 0.91 -8.18
C ARG A 27 -9.81 1.35 -8.01
N ILE A 28 -8.84 0.50 -8.34
CA ILE A 28 -7.41 0.84 -8.31
C ILE A 28 -7.12 2.05 -9.21
N ARG A 29 -7.68 2.07 -10.43
CA ARG A 29 -7.47 3.19 -11.36
C ARG A 29 -7.96 4.52 -10.82
N GLU A 30 -9.16 4.53 -10.22
CA GLU A 30 -9.70 5.74 -9.59
C GLU A 30 -8.86 6.14 -8.36
N LEU A 31 -8.48 5.16 -7.54
CA LEU A 31 -7.67 5.38 -6.35
C LEU A 31 -6.28 5.93 -6.69
N VAL A 32 -5.66 5.53 -7.80
CA VAL A 32 -4.40 6.14 -8.28
C VAL A 32 -4.54 7.65 -8.48
N ALA A 33 -5.67 8.12 -9.02
CA ALA A 33 -5.93 9.55 -9.17
C ALA A 33 -6.14 10.23 -7.81
N ASP A 34 -6.85 9.57 -6.90
CA ASP A 34 -7.10 10.08 -5.54
C ASP A 34 -5.80 10.20 -4.72
N LEU A 35 -4.83 9.28 -4.91
CA LEU A 35 -3.53 9.27 -4.22
C LEU A 35 -2.48 10.21 -4.84
N ALA A 36 -2.67 10.61 -6.09
CA ALA A 36 -1.69 11.39 -6.85
C ALA A 36 -1.23 12.70 -6.17
N PRO A 37 -2.11 13.50 -5.52
CA PRO A 37 -1.71 14.72 -4.84
C PRO A 37 -0.74 14.46 -3.68
N GLN A 38 -1.01 13.46 -2.84
CA GLN A 38 -0.12 13.11 -1.72
C GLN A 38 1.22 12.56 -2.21
N LEU A 39 1.23 11.86 -3.34
CA LEU A 39 2.45 11.33 -3.95
C LEU A 39 3.24 12.37 -4.75
N GLY A 40 2.72 13.59 -4.92
CA GLY A 40 3.36 14.65 -5.70
C GLY A 40 3.47 14.33 -7.20
N MET A 41 2.54 13.52 -7.73
CA MET A 41 2.56 13.10 -9.12
C MET A 41 2.15 14.24 -10.07
N ASN A 42 2.85 14.38 -11.20
CA ASN A 42 2.43 15.27 -12.27
C ASN A 42 1.37 14.61 -13.19
N ALA A 43 0.75 15.40 -14.07
CA ALA A 43 -0.33 14.91 -14.94
C ALA A 43 0.07 13.73 -15.83
N GLU A 44 1.29 13.72 -16.37
CA GLU A 44 1.79 12.60 -17.19
C GLU A 44 1.91 11.32 -16.36
N GLN A 45 2.47 11.41 -15.14
CA GLN A 45 2.60 10.30 -14.22
C GLN A 45 1.25 9.74 -13.78
N VAL A 46 0.24 10.62 -13.58
CA VAL A 46 -1.12 10.18 -13.28
C VAL A 46 -1.71 9.39 -14.44
N LEU A 47 -1.56 9.86 -15.68
CA LEU A 47 -2.05 9.12 -16.86
C LEU A 47 -1.35 7.77 -17.02
N VAL A 48 -0.03 7.71 -16.81
CA VAL A 48 0.72 6.44 -16.80
C VAL A 48 0.20 5.51 -15.71
N GLY A 49 0.02 6.01 -14.49
CA GLY A 49 -0.48 5.23 -13.35
C GLY A 49 -1.88 4.69 -13.59
N GLN A 50 -2.80 5.51 -14.13
CA GLN A 50 -4.16 5.09 -14.45
C GLN A 50 -4.18 4.02 -15.55
N ARG A 51 -3.38 4.21 -16.61
CA ARG A 51 -3.28 3.21 -17.69
C ARG A 51 -2.68 1.90 -17.19
N ALA A 52 -1.65 1.98 -16.33
CA ALA A 52 -1.08 0.81 -15.71
C ALA A 52 -2.08 0.10 -14.78
N ALA A 53 -2.83 0.84 -13.96
CA ALA A 53 -3.86 0.28 -13.08
C ALA A 53 -4.97 -0.46 -13.82
N GLU A 54 -5.39 0.05 -14.98
CA GLU A 54 -6.37 -0.62 -15.84
C GLU A 54 -5.89 -2.01 -16.27
N LEU A 55 -4.60 -2.13 -16.61
CA LEU A 55 -4.00 -3.33 -17.17
C LEU A 55 -3.31 -4.23 -16.13
N CYS A 56 -3.15 -3.77 -14.88
CA CYS A 56 -2.17 -4.35 -13.94
C CYS A 56 -2.43 -5.80 -13.55
N LYS A 57 -3.68 -6.27 -13.68
CA LYS A 57 -4.07 -7.66 -13.38
C LYS A 57 -4.42 -8.48 -14.63
N ALA A 58 -4.31 -7.91 -15.83
CA ALA A 58 -4.73 -8.56 -17.06
C ALA A 58 -3.92 -9.84 -17.37
N ASP A 59 -2.71 -9.97 -16.83
CA ASP A 59 -1.90 -11.17 -16.97
C ASP A 59 -2.41 -12.37 -16.16
N LEU A 60 -3.24 -12.17 -15.13
CA LEU A 60 -3.76 -13.25 -14.26
C LEU A 60 -4.61 -14.28 -15.00
N VAL A 61 -5.24 -13.90 -16.11
CA VAL A 61 -6.08 -14.80 -16.94
C VAL A 61 -5.29 -15.45 -18.09
N THR A 62 -3.99 -15.19 -18.18
CA THR A 62 -3.15 -15.78 -19.23
C THR A 62 -2.69 -17.16 -18.82
N GLN A 63 -2.63 -18.10 -19.77
CA GLN A 63 -2.27 -19.49 -19.51
C GLN A 63 -0.93 -19.62 -18.76
N MET A 64 0.06 -18.80 -19.12
CA MET A 64 1.38 -18.82 -18.47
C MET A 64 1.31 -18.46 -16.97
N VAL A 65 0.49 -17.48 -16.59
CA VAL A 65 0.38 -17.07 -15.18
C VAL A 65 -0.53 -18.02 -14.40
N VAL A 66 -1.56 -18.57 -15.04
CA VAL A 66 -2.39 -19.64 -14.46
C VAL A 66 -1.54 -20.87 -14.12
N GLU A 67 -0.62 -21.25 -14.99
CA GLU A 67 0.30 -22.38 -14.76
C GLU A 67 1.43 -22.03 -13.78
N MET A 68 1.92 -20.79 -13.80
CA MET A 68 3.05 -20.36 -12.96
C MET A 68 2.84 -18.96 -12.38
N THR A 69 2.24 -18.89 -11.20
CA THR A 69 1.90 -17.64 -10.49
C THR A 69 3.11 -16.77 -10.14
N SER A 70 4.32 -17.33 -10.08
CA SER A 70 5.56 -16.59 -9.87
C SER A 70 5.93 -15.65 -11.04
N LEU A 71 5.30 -15.84 -12.21
CA LEU A 71 5.48 -15.01 -13.39
C LEU A 71 4.59 -13.75 -13.43
N GLN A 72 3.64 -13.61 -12.49
CA GLN A 72 2.77 -12.44 -12.43
C GLN A 72 3.57 -11.13 -12.36
N GLY A 73 3.09 -10.08 -13.02
CA GLY A 73 3.76 -8.80 -13.18
C GLY A 73 4.89 -8.83 -14.21
N THR A 74 5.74 -9.86 -14.20
CA THR A 74 6.77 -10.04 -15.23
C THR A 74 6.13 -10.27 -16.59
N MET A 75 5.16 -11.20 -16.67
CA MET A 75 4.41 -11.45 -17.90
C MET A 75 3.50 -10.28 -18.27
N GLY A 76 2.84 -9.64 -17.30
CA GLY A 76 2.10 -8.41 -17.54
C GLY A 76 2.93 -7.33 -18.25
N ARG A 77 4.16 -7.09 -17.79
CA ARG A 77 5.09 -6.17 -18.47
C ARG A 77 5.44 -6.61 -19.89
N TYR A 78 5.78 -7.87 -20.10
CA TYR A 78 6.07 -8.39 -21.44
C TYR A 78 4.89 -8.25 -22.40
N TYR A 79 3.69 -8.61 -21.95
CA TYR A 79 2.48 -8.49 -22.75
C TYR A 79 2.11 -7.03 -23.04
N ALA A 80 2.31 -6.11 -22.09
CA ALA A 80 2.09 -4.69 -22.29
C ALA A 80 3.01 -4.14 -23.39
N LEU A 81 4.32 -4.40 -23.29
CA LEU A 81 5.30 -3.99 -24.30
C LEU A 81 4.99 -4.57 -25.68
N ASN A 82 4.67 -5.86 -25.75
CA ASN A 82 4.31 -6.52 -27.01
C ASN A 82 2.97 -6.04 -27.59
N SER A 83 2.13 -5.40 -26.77
CA SER A 83 0.87 -4.78 -27.20
C SER A 83 1.03 -3.31 -27.61
N GLY A 84 2.26 -2.77 -27.57
CA GLY A 84 2.54 -1.38 -27.94
C GLY A 84 2.34 -0.37 -26.81
N GLU A 85 2.16 -0.81 -25.56
CA GLU A 85 2.10 0.12 -24.42
C GLU A 85 3.47 0.80 -24.20
N PRO A 86 3.50 2.07 -23.79
CA PRO A 86 4.74 2.75 -23.43
C PRO A 86 5.50 2.05 -22.30
N SER A 87 6.84 2.09 -22.33
CA SER A 87 7.67 1.49 -21.26
C SER A 87 7.24 1.91 -19.86
N PRO A 88 6.96 3.20 -19.56
CA PRO A 88 6.52 3.60 -18.22
C PRO A 88 5.26 2.89 -17.72
N VAL A 89 4.32 2.57 -18.63
CA VAL A 89 3.09 1.82 -18.29
C VAL A 89 3.45 0.36 -17.99
N ALA A 90 4.24 -0.27 -18.85
CA ALA A 90 4.65 -1.66 -18.68
C ALA A 90 5.51 -1.86 -17.42
N ASP A 91 6.38 -0.89 -17.11
CA ASP A 91 7.22 -0.88 -15.92
C ASP A 91 6.34 -0.73 -14.66
N ALA A 92 5.36 0.17 -14.66
CA ALA A 92 4.41 0.31 -13.56
C ALA A 92 3.55 -0.96 -13.32
N ILE A 93 3.16 -1.67 -14.39
CA ILE A 93 2.48 -2.98 -14.30
C ILE A 93 3.37 -4.01 -13.60
N PHE A 94 4.68 -4.04 -13.85
CA PHE A 94 5.58 -4.92 -13.11
C PHE A 94 5.76 -4.45 -11.66
N GLU A 95 6.00 -3.16 -11.47
CA GLU A 95 6.39 -2.57 -10.20
C GLU A 95 5.29 -2.58 -9.15
N HIS A 96 4.00 -2.56 -9.53
CA HIS A 96 2.91 -2.53 -8.54
C HIS A 96 2.90 -3.77 -7.62
N TYR A 97 3.44 -4.91 -8.08
CA TYR A 97 3.61 -6.11 -7.26
C TYR A 97 4.73 -6.01 -6.22
N LEU A 98 5.59 -4.99 -6.31
CA LEU A 98 6.76 -4.81 -5.44
C LEU A 98 6.40 -4.04 -4.15
N PRO A 99 6.96 -4.43 -2.99
CA PRO A 99 7.72 -5.66 -2.76
C PRO A 99 6.78 -6.88 -2.72
N ARG A 100 7.26 -8.03 -3.22
CA ARG A 100 6.52 -9.31 -3.21
C ARG A 100 6.71 -10.07 -1.90
N SER A 101 7.82 -9.83 -1.21
CA SER A 101 8.17 -10.41 0.08
C SER A 101 9.01 -9.42 0.89
N ALA A 102 9.19 -9.69 2.19
CA ALA A 102 10.12 -8.92 3.01
C ALA A 102 11.53 -8.96 2.39
N GLY A 103 12.18 -7.79 2.30
CA GLY A 103 13.50 -7.64 1.68
C GLY A 103 13.53 -7.62 0.15
N ASP A 104 12.38 -7.71 -0.52
CA ASP A 104 12.29 -7.47 -1.97
C ASP A 104 12.46 -5.98 -2.29
N GLN A 105 12.82 -5.67 -3.54
CA GLN A 105 13.00 -4.30 -4.00
C GLN A 105 11.69 -3.50 -3.96
N ALA A 106 11.78 -2.18 -3.74
CA ALA A 106 10.66 -1.26 -3.90
C ALA A 106 10.40 -0.93 -5.39
N PRO A 107 9.20 -0.43 -5.74
CA PRO A 107 8.95 0.23 -7.02
C PRO A 107 10.01 1.31 -7.31
N LYS A 108 10.35 1.55 -8.58
CA LYS A 108 11.35 2.56 -8.97
C LYS A 108 10.74 3.78 -9.64
N SER A 109 9.44 3.73 -9.94
CA SER A 109 8.66 4.83 -10.49
C SER A 109 7.50 5.23 -9.58
N LEU A 110 7.12 6.51 -9.59
CA LEU A 110 5.93 7.00 -8.91
C LEU A 110 4.63 6.34 -9.41
N PRO A 111 4.42 6.13 -10.73
CA PRO A 111 3.27 5.36 -11.21
C PRO A 111 3.21 3.93 -10.66
N GLY A 112 4.35 3.20 -10.65
CA GLY A 112 4.41 1.86 -10.07
C GLY A 112 4.11 1.84 -8.57
N LEU A 113 4.66 2.80 -7.83
CA LEU A 113 4.36 3.01 -6.42
C LEU A 113 2.86 3.28 -6.19
N ALA A 114 2.27 4.21 -6.95
CA ALA A 114 0.87 4.60 -6.81
C ALA A 114 -0.08 3.43 -7.06
N VAL A 115 0.12 2.66 -8.14
CA VAL A 115 -0.69 1.48 -8.45
C VAL A 115 -0.53 0.41 -7.36
N GLY A 116 0.70 0.23 -6.87
CA GLY A 116 0.99 -0.73 -5.80
C GLY A 116 0.35 -0.36 -4.46
N LEU A 117 0.35 0.93 -4.10
CA LEU A 117 -0.35 1.44 -2.92
C LEU A 117 -1.86 1.30 -3.09
N ALA A 118 -2.40 1.71 -4.23
CA ALA A 118 -3.83 1.61 -4.52
C ALA A 118 -4.35 0.16 -4.43
N ASP A 119 -3.67 -0.81 -5.04
CA ASP A 119 -4.06 -2.24 -4.98
C ASP A 119 -4.08 -2.79 -3.54
N ARG A 120 -3.07 -2.43 -2.74
CA ARG A 120 -2.96 -2.87 -1.35
C ARG A 120 -3.98 -2.19 -0.45
N LEU A 121 -4.19 -0.88 -0.60
CA LEU A 121 -5.17 -0.12 0.16
C LEU A 121 -6.61 -0.52 -0.17
N ASP A 122 -6.93 -0.75 -1.45
CA ASP A 122 -8.22 -1.31 -1.88
C ASP A 122 -8.49 -2.65 -1.19
N SER A 123 -7.49 -3.54 -1.21
CA SER A 123 -7.61 -4.86 -0.58
C SER A 123 -7.78 -4.77 0.93
N LEU A 124 -6.99 -3.93 1.60
CA LEU A 124 -7.04 -3.76 3.05
C LEU A 124 -8.38 -3.17 3.48
N ALA A 125 -8.80 -2.06 2.87
CA ALA A 125 -10.09 -1.45 3.18
C ALA A 125 -11.25 -2.41 2.86
N GLY A 126 -11.25 -2.99 1.65
CA GLY A 126 -12.30 -3.90 1.22
C GLY A 126 -12.46 -5.12 2.12
N LEU A 127 -11.37 -5.78 2.49
CA LEU A 127 -11.41 -6.99 3.33
C LEU A 127 -11.86 -6.69 4.77
N PHE A 128 -11.54 -5.50 5.30
CA PHE A 128 -12.09 -5.06 6.58
C PHE A 128 -13.60 -4.77 6.47
N ALA A 129 -14.06 -4.11 5.41
CA ALA A 129 -15.49 -3.81 5.19
C ALA A 129 -16.38 -5.06 5.12
N VAL A 130 -15.82 -6.21 4.75
CA VAL A 130 -16.56 -7.49 4.67
C VAL A 130 -16.28 -8.42 5.86
N GLY A 131 -15.66 -7.92 6.92
CA GLY A 131 -15.40 -8.67 8.15
C GLY A 131 -14.34 -9.77 8.01
N LEU A 132 -13.43 -9.65 7.04
CA LEU A 132 -12.35 -10.61 6.77
C LEU A 132 -10.99 -10.13 7.26
N ALA A 133 -10.97 -9.25 8.26
CA ALA A 133 -9.74 -8.85 8.94
C ALA A 133 -8.98 -10.09 9.48
N PRO A 134 -7.64 -10.15 9.38
CA PRO A 134 -6.89 -11.34 9.81
C PRO A 134 -7.05 -11.60 11.30
N SER A 135 -7.49 -12.80 11.67
CA SER A 135 -7.60 -13.24 13.07
C SER A 135 -6.55 -14.32 13.40
N GLY A 136 -5.89 -14.18 14.56
CA GLY A 136 -4.88 -15.13 15.02
C GLY A 136 -3.71 -15.27 14.03
N THR A 137 -3.31 -16.49 13.68
CA THR A 137 -2.17 -16.75 12.78
C THR A 137 -2.53 -16.79 11.30
N LYS A 138 -3.81 -16.95 10.94
CA LYS A 138 -4.22 -17.09 9.53
C LYS A 138 -4.28 -15.75 8.81
N ASP A 139 -3.74 -15.70 7.60
CA ASP A 139 -3.83 -14.55 6.69
C ASP A 139 -4.10 -15.04 5.26
N PRO A 140 -5.33 -15.52 4.97
CA PRO A 140 -5.65 -16.15 3.70
C PRO A 140 -5.56 -15.20 2.50
N PHE A 141 -5.72 -13.90 2.73
CA PHE A 141 -5.68 -12.86 1.69
C PHE A 141 -4.34 -12.10 1.64
N GLY A 142 -3.37 -12.45 2.49
CA GLY A 142 -2.05 -11.79 2.51
C GLY A 142 -2.06 -10.33 2.98
N GLN A 143 -3.04 -9.93 3.80
CA GLN A 143 -3.20 -8.57 4.31
C GLN A 143 -1.99 -8.10 5.12
N ARG A 144 -1.29 -8.99 5.84
CA ARG A 144 -0.06 -8.63 6.57
C ARG A 144 1.04 -8.21 5.61
N ARG A 145 1.22 -8.98 4.53
CA ARG A 145 2.19 -8.65 3.48
C ARG A 145 1.80 -7.37 2.75
N ALA A 146 0.51 -7.15 2.51
CA ALA A 146 0.03 -5.91 1.91
C ALA A 146 0.34 -4.70 2.81
N ALA A 147 0.01 -4.76 4.10
CA ALA A 147 0.29 -3.67 5.05
C ALA A 147 1.80 -3.39 5.18
N LEU A 148 2.64 -4.42 5.27
CA LEU A 148 4.10 -4.26 5.29
C LEU A 148 4.62 -3.64 3.98
N GLY A 149 4.07 -4.03 2.83
CA GLY A 149 4.42 -3.43 1.54
C GLY A 149 4.06 -1.95 1.46
N VAL A 150 2.91 -1.54 2.01
CA VAL A 150 2.52 -0.12 2.10
C VAL A 150 3.50 0.66 2.97
N VAL A 151 3.73 0.20 4.21
CA VAL A 151 4.64 0.86 5.16
C VAL A 151 6.06 0.95 4.60
N GLY A 152 6.60 -0.17 4.12
CA GLY A 152 7.95 -0.25 3.59
C GLY A 152 8.15 0.64 2.37
N ASN A 153 7.21 0.64 1.43
CA ASN A 153 7.29 1.50 0.24
C ASN A 153 7.24 2.99 0.60
N LEU A 154 6.34 3.41 1.51
CA LEU A 154 6.24 4.80 1.92
C LEU A 154 7.51 5.28 2.66
N MET A 155 8.11 4.41 3.48
CA MET A 155 9.38 4.70 4.15
C MET A 155 10.55 4.78 3.17
N GLU A 156 10.69 3.80 2.26
CA GLU A 156 11.77 3.73 1.27
C GLU A 156 11.74 4.93 0.32
N TRP A 157 10.54 5.26 -0.19
CA TRP A 157 10.33 6.42 -1.06
C TRP A 157 10.32 7.76 -0.32
N ARG A 158 10.41 7.75 1.00
CA ARG A 158 10.42 8.97 1.82
C ARG A 158 9.16 9.82 1.61
N GLN A 159 8.02 9.15 1.47
CA GLN A 159 6.77 9.83 1.12
C GLN A 159 6.00 10.28 2.34
N ASP A 160 5.76 11.58 2.36
CA ASP A 160 4.87 12.22 3.30
C ASP A 160 3.41 11.93 2.90
N PHE A 161 2.83 10.90 3.51
CA PHE A 161 1.59 10.29 3.06
C PHE A 161 0.71 9.91 4.26
N ASP A 162 -0.52 10.41 4.28
CA ASP A 162 -1.48 10.14 5.36
C ASP A 162 -2.38 8.95 5.01
N LEU A 163 -2.16 7.83 5.70
CA LEU A 163 -2.93 6.60 5.51
C LEU A 163 -4.42 6.77 5.83
N ARG A 164 -4.81 7.73 6.68
CA ARG A 164 -6.24 7.98 6.97
C ARG A 164 -6.97 8.48 5.74
N GLU A 165 -6.40 9.48 5.08
CA GLU A 165 -6.94 10.04 3.85
C GLU A 165 -6.96 8.98 2.74
N ALA A 166 -5.90 8.19 2.62
CA ALA A 166 -5.79 7.15 1.61
C ALA A 166 -6.78 5.99 1.82
N LEU A 167 -6.97 5.54 3.07
CA LEU A 167 -7.98 4.53 3.42
C LEU A 167 -9.40 5.08 3.23
N GLN A 168 -9.63 6.35 3.57
CA GLN A 168 -10.92 7.00 3.32
C GLN A 168 -11.23 7.09 1.83
N ALA A 169 -10.24 7.45 1.00
CA ALA A 169 -10.38 7.44 -0.45
C ALA A 169 -10.74 6.04 -0.96
N ALA A 170 -10.02 5.00 -0.53
CA ALA A 170 -10.32 3.61 -0.87
C ALA A 170 -11.75 3.22 -0.46
N ALA A 171 -12.17 3.58 0.77
CA ALA A 171 -13.49 3.29 1.30
C ALA A 171 -14.63 3.83 0.43
N THR A 172 -14.50 5.06 -0.11
CA THR A 172 -15.52 5.66 -0.97
C THR A 172 -15.75 4.95 -2.30
N ARG A 173 -14.81 4.07 -2.70
CA ARG A 173 -14.87 3.32 -3.96
C ARG A 173 -15.41 1.90 -3.79
N LEU A 174 -15.55 1.42 -2.55
CA LEU A 174 -15.97 0.05 -2.27
C LEU A 174 -17.47 -0.14 -2.57
N PRO A 175 -17.87 -1.34 -3.04
CA PRO A 175 -19.30 -1.68 -3.20
C PRO A 175 -20.03 -1.92 -1.86
N ARG A 176 -19.28 -1.97 -0.76
CA ARG A 176 -19.78 -2.11 0.61
C ARG A 176 -19.28 -0.92 1.43
N GLU A 177 -20.15 -0.45 2.32
CA GLU A 177 -19.80 0.59 3.26
C GLU A 177 -18.72 0.07 4.24
N LEU A 178 -17.63 0.82 4.36
CA LEU A 178 -16.63 0.65 5.40
C LEU A 178 -17.04 1.55 6.57
N THR A 179 -17.30 0.98 7.74
CA THR A 179 -17.64 1.79 8.91
C THR A 179 -16.41 2.55 9.42
N LEU A 180 -16.64 3.59 10.23
CA LEU A 180 -15.53 4.30 10.89
C LEU A 180 -14.70 3.34 11.78
N GLU A 181 -15.36 2.41 12.46
CA GLU A 181 -14.69 1.39 13.27
C GLU A 181 -13.81 0.47 12.41
N ASP A 182 -14.29 0.02 11.24
CA ASP A 182 -13.50 -0.80 10.33
C ASP A 182 -12.29 -0.05 9.77
N LEU A 183 -12.45 1.25 9.47
CA LEU A 183 -11.37 2.11 9.02
C LEU A 183 -10.30 2.27 10.11
N GLU A 184 -10.71 2.56 11.35
CA GLU A 184 -9.81 2.65 12.50
C GLU A 184 -9.09 1.33 12.79
N ASN A 185 -9.82 0.21 12.70
CA ASN A 185 -9.26 -1.14 12.84
C ASN A 185 -8.26 -1.46 11.72
N CYS A 186 -8.54 -1.06 10.48
CA CYS A 186 -7.65 -1.23 9.34
C CYS A 186 -6.38 -0.38 9.50
N LEU A 187 -6.52 0.87 9.94
CA LEU A 187 -5.38 1.74 10.21
C LEU A 187 -4.52 1.19 11.34
N THR A 188 -5.14 0.82 12.47
CA THR A 188 -4.45 0.17 13.60
C THR A 188 -3.75 -1.09 13.11
N PHE A 189 -4.39 -1.84 12.21
CA PHE A 189 -3.77 -3.00 11.59
C PHE A 189 -2.50 -2.64 10.79
N ILE A 190 -2.45 -1.51 10.08
CA ILE A 190 -1.24 -1.08 9.38
C ILE A 190 -0.17 -0.58 10.38
N VAL A 191 -0.58 0.21 11.39
CA VAL A 191 0.31 0.77 12.42
C VAL A 191 1.02 -0.32 13.22
N GLU A 192 0.33 -1.39 13.60
CA GLU A 192 0.95 -2.53 14.30
C GLU A 192 2.04 -3.22 13.45
N ARG A 193 1.90 -3.20 12.11
CA ARG A 193 2.91 -3.74 11.20
C ARG A 193 4.10 -2.79 11.07
N GLN A 194 3.85 -1.49 11.07
CA GLN A 194 4.90 -0.49 11.18
C GLN A 194 5.67 -0.62 12.50
N ARG A 195 4.97 -0.82 13.62
CA ARG A 195 5.58 -1.04 14.94
C ARG A 195 6.58 -2.19 14.92
N ASN A 196 6.17 -3.34 14.38
CA ASN A 196 7.03 -4.53 14.28
C ASN A 196 8.24 -4.27 13.38
N LEU A 197 8.06 -3.58 12.25
CA LEU A 197 9.16 -3.22 11.37
C LEU A 197 10.19 -2.33 12.08
N LEU A 198 9.75 -1.32 12.85
CA LEU A 198 10.66 -0.44 13.59
C LEU A 198 11.40 -1.19 14.72
N LEU A 199 10.75 -2.15 15.37
CA LEU A 199 11.41 -3.04 16.34
C LEU A 199 12.47 -3.92 15.68
N GLU A 200 12.19 -4.48 14.49
CA GLU A 200 13.16 -5.26 13.71
C GLU A 200 14.37 -4.40 13.29
N LEU A 201 14.18 -3.10 13.07
CA LEU A 201 15.27 -2.14 12.82
C LEU A 201 16.08 -1.77 14.08
N GLY A 202 15.69 -2.26 15.26
CA GLY A 202 16.41 -2.07 16.52
C GLY A 202 16.07 -0.78 17.27
N GLU A 203 14.98 -0.11 16.92
CA GLU A 203 14.53 1.09 17.61
C GLU A 203 13.92 0.77 18.99
N PRO A 204 14.04 1.67 20.00
CA PRO A 204 13.52 1.43 21.35
C PRO A 204 11.99 1.37 21.39
N PHE A 205 11.41 0.37 22.07
CA PHE A 205 9.96 0.13 22.07
C PHE A 205 9.15 1.31 22.64
N ASP A 206 9.65 1.97 23.68
CA ASP A 206 9.03 3.10 24.35
C ASP A 206 8.98 4.34 23.45
N VAL A 207 10.06 4.58 22.70
CA VAL A 207 10.14 5.62 21.66
C VAL A 207 9.16 5.32 20.52
N ILE A 208 9.13 4.08 20.04
CA ILE A 208 8.20 3.65 18.98
C ILE A 208 6.76 3.89 19.42
N ASP A 209 6.37 3.39 20.60
CA ASP A 209 4.99 3.49 21.09
C ASP A 209 4.56 4.95 21.28
N ALA A 210 5.45 5.79 21.82
CA ALA A 210 5.20 7.23 21.95
C ALA A 210 4.97 7.88 20.58
N VAL A 211 5.81 7.59 19.59
CA VAL A 211 5.70 8.18 18.24
C VAL A 211 4.47 7.67 17.50
N LEU A 212 4.23 6.36 17.48
CA LEU A 212 3.11 5.79 16.74
C LEU A 212 1.76 6.23 17.30
N SER A 213 1.66 6.47 18.61
CA SER A 213 0.44 7.03 19.21
C SER A 213 0.09 8.43 18.67
N ALA A 214 1.10 9.22 18.29
CA ALA A 214 0.91 10.58 17.78
C ALA A 214 0.79 10.63 16.23
N GLN A 215 1.55 9.79 15.51
CA GLN A 215 1.73 9.92 14.07
C GLN A 215 1.86 8.59 13.30
N GLY A 216 1.39 7.47 13.85
CA GLY A 216 1.42 6.17 13.17
C GLY A 216 0.67 6.13 11.82
N HIS A 217 -0.22 7.08 11.57
CA HIS A 217 -0.90 7.22 10.28
C HIS A 217 0.01 7.65 9.12
N ASN A 218 1.23 8.14 9.39
CA ASN A 218 2.19 8.55 8.36
C ASN A 218 3.51 7.78 8.54
N PRO A 219 3.73 6.69 7.77
CA PRO A 219 4.85 5.80 8.00
C PRO A 219 6.23 6.45 7.95
N TYR A 220 6.43 7.37 7.00
CA TYR A 220 7.70 8.04 6.82
C TYR A 220 7.97 9.09 7.90
N ARG A 221 6.98 9.93 8.24
CA ARG A 221 7.17 10.92 9.32
C ARG A 221 7.38 10.25 10.67
N ALA A 222 6.63 9.18 10.95
CA ALA A 222 6.83 8.38 12.14
C ALA A 222 8.25 7.78 12.21
N SER A 223 8.80 7.23 11.13
CA SER A 223 10.16 6.69 11.15
C SER A 223 11.22 7.77 11.38
N GLN A 224 11.06 8.96 10.78
CA GLN A 224 11.94 10.10 11.08
C GLN A 224 11.86 10.52 12.56
N ALA A 225 10.65 10.58 13.10
CA ALA A 225 10.45 11.01 14.48
C ALA A 225 10.95 9.97 15.49
N VAL A 226 10.84 8.68 15.20
CA VAL A 226 11.48 7.62 15.99
C VAL A 226 12.99 7.82 15.97
N ALA A 227 13.62 7.94 14.79
CA ALA A 227 15.06 8.14 14.70
C ALA A 227 15.53 9.40 15.46
N ALA A 228 14.77 10.50 15.36
CA ALA A 228 15.07 11.72 16.09
C ALA A 228 14.91 11.54 17.61
N LEU A 229 13.76 11.04 18.08
CA LEU A 229 13.49 10.87 19.50
C LEU A 229 14.45 9.86 20.14
N SER A 230 14.83 8.79 19.43
CA SER A 230 15.86 7.82 19.84
C SER A 230 17.22 8.46 20.15
N VAL A 231 17.56 9.58 19.50
CA VAL A 231 18.78 10.35 19.82
C VAL A 231 18.55 11.25 21.04
N TRP A 232 17.38 11.88 21.14
CA TRP A 232 17.04 12.79 22.25
C TRP A 232 16.98 12.09 23.59
N VAL A 233 16.36 10.91 23.67
CA VAL A 233 16.24 10.14 24.92
C VAL A 233 17.58 9.68 25.48
N LYS A 234 18.64 9.68 24.67
CA LYS A 234 20.02 9.32 25.08
C LYS A 234 20.83 10.51 25.60
N LYS A 235 20.29 11.73 25.55
CA LYS A 235 21.01 12.92 26.01
C LYS A 235 21.14 12.92 27.55
N PRO A 236 22.28 13.36 28.11
CA PRO A 236 22.50 13.38 29.56
C PRO A 236 21.50 14.23 30.34
N ASP A 237 20.91 15.23 29.69
CA ASP A 237 19.95 16.18 30.26
C ASP A 237 18.48 15.85 29.91
N TRP A 238 18.20 14.68 29.31
CA TRP A 238 16.85 14.28 28.92
C TRP A 238 15.85 14.30 30.09
N ASP A 239 16.27 13.80 31.26
CA ASP A 239 15.45 13.78 32.48
C ASP A 239 15.12 15.19 33.01
N THR A 240 15.83 16.21 32.53
CA THR A 240 15.53 17.63 32.82
C THR A 240 14.69 18.26 31.70
N ILE A 241 14.99 17.93 30.44
CA ILE A 241 14.31 18.46 29.26
C ILE A 241 12.85 18.00 29.21
N LEU A 242 12.58 16.71 29.36
CA LEU A 242 11.24 16.15 29.20
C LEU A 242 10.23 16.74 30.20
N PRO A 243 10.51 16.80 31.52
CA PRO A 243 9.59 17.43 32.47
C PRO A 243 9.41 18.93 32.23
N ALA A 244 10.45 19.64 31.76
CA ALA A 244 10.33 21.07 31.44
C ALA A 244 9.39 21.29 30.24
N TYR A 245 9.53 20.48 29.19
CA TYR A 245 8.66 20.52 28.02
C TYR A 245 7.20 20.15 28.36
N ALA A 246 6.99 19.07 29.13
CA ALA A 246 5.65 18.60 29.51
C ALA A 246 4.85 19.59 30.39
N ARG A 247 5.51 20.58 31.00
CA ARG A 247 4.85 21.64 31.79
C ARG A 247 4.38 22.83 30.96
N CYS A 248 4.84 22.94 29.71
CA CYS A 248 4.51 24.05 28.82
C CYS A 248 3.32 23.75 27.88
N VAL A 249 2.79 22.52 27.91
CA VAL A 249 1.67 22.04 27.09
C VAL A 249 0.41 21.97 27.93
#